data_AF-A0A6N8H9D8-F1
#
_entry.id   AF-A0A6N8H9D8-F1
#
_cell.length_a   1.000
_cell.length_b   1.000
_cell.length_c   1.000
_cell.angle_alpha   90.00
_cell.angle_beta   90.00
_cell.angle_gamma   90.00
#
_symmetry.space_group_name_H-M   'P 1'
#
loop_
_entity.id
_entity.type
_entity.pdbx_description
1 polymer ?
#
loop_
_entity_poly.entity_id
_entity_poly.type
_entity_poly.pdbx_seq_one_letter_code
_entity_poly.pdbx_strand_id
1 'polypeptide(L)'
;MEIKQNTIYITGGTYALLIKALEQWIEAYTDVLNPDFIFQINPVSNNKHIIIADKRLDNELFFFLVNYIKFPIKIEYNINLKAYTILESHFTGKQAMIFINENDKEFDNVNAVATDNEILKFDFGGKSKQINNSDVIFTLPDFQLSDSKHSKIIKPKEKKNYNTNDNTESSASFQLNIIIAICVMILIATALFSHKNFSLYNILVFVGYGLLLFGEYELLQHPKAYKKALVFSVILAIYGIILLLISHTDEKDKDIIFYLSLSPVIFLLYQKPIRQKFIALYGKEPIIERLNKDSDFIYGLVLFGLTAATLYLLSLVVTLLP
;
A
#
# COMPACT_ATOMS: atom_id res chain seq x y z
N MET A 1 -38.57 -10.11 2.65
CA MET A 1 -37.43 -10.03 3.60
C MET A 1 -36.79 -8.67 3.36
N GLU A 2 -36.62 -7.86 4.40
CA GLU A 2 -36.07 -6.50 4.28
C GLU A 2 -34.56 -6.54 4.53
N ILE A 3 -33.76 -6.00 3.61
CA ILE A 3 -32.31 -5.88 3.80
C ILE A 3 -32.09 -4.75 4.81
N LYS A 4 -31.61 -5.10 6.00
CA LYS A 4 -31.36 -4.14 7.10
C LYS A 4 -29.88 -3.86 7.34
N GLN A 5 -29.01 -4.69 6.76
CA GLN A 5 -27.57 -4.65 6.99
C GLN A 5 -26.80 -5.33 5.86
N ASN A 6 -25.53 -4.96 5.77
CA ASN A 6 -24.56 -5.52 4.85
C ASN A 6 -24.37 -7.02 5.09
N THR A 7 -24.81 -7.85 4.15
CA THR A 7 -24.84 -9.31 4.32
C THR A 7 -24.32 -10.00 3.06
N ILE A 8 -23.48 -11.02 3.21
CA ILE A 8 -22.91 -11.83 2.12
C ILE A 8 -23.35 -13.28 2.32
N TYR A 9 -24.05 -13.84 1.33
CA TYR A 9 -24.46 -15.24 1.29
C TYR A 9 -23.50 -16.00 0.39
N ILE A 10 -22.92 -17.08 0.92
CA ILE A 10 -21.84 -17.82 0.29
C ILE A 10 -22.26 -19.29 0.15
N THR A 11 -22.10 -19.84 -1.04
CA THR A 11 -22.12 -21.28 -1.31
C THR A 11 -20.74 -21.74 -1.76
N GLY A 12 -20.25 -22.87 -1.25
CA GLY A 12 -18.85 -23.25 -1.44
C GLY A 12 -17.97 -22.92 -0.24
N GLY A 13 -16.73 -23.42 -0.27
CA GLY A 13 -15.69 -23.09 0.70
C GLY A 13 -15.91 -23.69 2.09
N THR A 14 -14.82 -23.95 2.80
CA THR A 14 -14.91 -24.41 4.20
C THR A 14 -15.04 -23.23 5.14
N TYR A 15 -15.78 -23.41 6.23
CA TYR A 15 -15.98 -22.38 7.25
C TYR A 15 -14.65 -21.80 7.77
N ALA A 16 -13.64 -22.65 7.96
CA ALA A 16 -12.32 -22.24 8.41
C ALA A 16 -11.59 -21.32 7.41
N LEU A 17 -11.67 -21.63 6.11
CA LEU A 17 -11.04 -20.80 5.08
C LEU A 17 -11.75 -19.45 4.92
N LEU A 18 -13.08 -19.42 5.05
CA LEU A 18 -13.85 -18.16 5.00
C LEU A 18 -13.59 -17.29 6.22
N ILE A 19 -13.45 -17.87 7.42
CA ILE A 19 -12.97 -17.15 8.60
C ILE A 19 -11.62 -16.50 8.31
N LYS A 20 -10.67 -17.27 7.77
CA LYS A 20 -9.33 -16.77 7.47
C LYS A 20 -9.36 -15.63 6.45
N ALA A 21 -10.17 -15.75 5.40
CA ALA A 21 -10.33 -14.70 4.38
C ALA A 21 -10.92 -13.41 4.98
N LEU A 22 -11.94 -13.54 5.84
CA LEU A 22 -12.54 -12.40 6.53
C LEU A 22 -11.56 -11.73 7.50
N GLU A 23 -10.78 -12.52 8.27
CA GLU A 23 -9.74 -12.01 9.15
C GLU A 23 -8.64 -11.28 8.38
N GLN A 24 -8.19 -11.83 7.25
CA GLN A 24 -7.19 -11.18 6.39
C GLN A 24 -7.68 -9.84 5.83
N TRP A 25 -8.93 -9.77 5.38
CA TRP A 25 -9.51 -8.52 4.90
C TRP A 25 -9.60 -7.49 6.02
N ILE A 26 -10.14 -7.88 7.19
CA ILE A 26 -10.23 -6.97 8.35
C ILE A 26 -8.83 -6.47 8.75
N GLU A 27 -7.83 -7.34 8.76
CA GLU A 27 -6.45 -6.97 9.06
C GLU A 27 -5.89 -5.97 8.03
N ALA A 28 -6.07 -6.22 6.74
CA ALA A 28 -5.61 -5.36 5.66
C ALA A 28 -6.24 -3.95 5.66
N TYR A 29 -7.45 -3.81 6.21
CA TYR A 29 -8.19 -2.55 6.29
C TYR A 29 -8.28 -1.97 7.72
N THR A 30 -7.50 -2.50 8.68
CA THR A 30 -7.51 -2.04 10.08
C THR A 30 -7.27 -0.53 10.21
N ASP A 31 -6.51 0.07 9.29
CA ASP A 31 -6.20 1.51 9.30
C ASP A 31 -7.40 2.42 9.03
N VAL A 32 -8.42 1.91 8.34
CA VAL A 32 -9.62 2.66 7.94
C VAL A 32 -10.89 2.17 8.62
N LEU A 33 -10.90 0.93 9.12
CA LEU A 33 -12.02 0.36 9.84
C LEU A 33 -12.13 0.94 11.25
N ASN A 34 -13.34 1.29 11.66
CA ASN A 34 -13.61 1.65 13.05
C ASN A 34 -13.45 0.39 13.95
N PRO A 35 -12.69 0.46 15.05
CA PRO A 35 -12.46 -0.69 15.94
C PRO A 35 -13.73 -1.26 16.59
N ASP A 36 -14.79 -0.46 16.67
CA ASP A 36 -16.10 -0.87 17.18
C ASP A 36 -16.94 -1.61 16.13
N PHE A 37 -16.46 -1.75 14.89
CA PHE A 37 -17.17 -2.52 13.88
C PHE A 37 -17.19 -4.00 14.23
N ILE A 38 -18.34 -4.62 13.97
CA ILE A 38 -18.58 -6.04 14.25
C ILE A 38 -18.81 -6.77 12.93
N PHE A 39 -18.03 -7.80 12.70
CA PHE A 39 -18.24 -8.75 11.61
C PHE A 39 -18.64 -10.09 12.22
N GLN A 40 -19.61 -10.76 11.60
CA GLN A 40 -20.09 -12.06 12.05
C GLN A 40 -20.05 -13.03 10.88
N ILE A 41 -19.56 -14.24 11.11
CA ILE A 41 -19.66 -15.33 10.14
C ILE A 41 -20.43 -16.49 10.76
N ASN A 42 -21.39 -17.01 10.01
CA ASN A 42 -22.39 -17.96 10.46
C ASN A 42 -22.41 -19.15 9.48
N PRO A 43 -22.02 -20.37 9.87
CA PRO A 43 -22.23 -21.55 9.06
C PRO A 43 -23.70 -21.95 9.14
N VAL A 44 -24.36 -22.03 8.00
CA VAL A 44 -25.74 -22.49 7.85
C VAL A 44 -25.77 -23.99 7.55
N SER A 45 -24.85 -24.45 6.70
CA SER A 45 -24.58 -25.87 6.48
C SER A 45 -23.11 -26.06 6.09
N ASN A 46 -22.67 -27.30 5.85
CA ASN A 46 -21.27 -27.59 5.48
C ASN A 46 -20.75 -26.75 4.30
N ASN A 47 -21.64 -26.33 3.39
CA ASN A 47 -21.29 -25.60 2.18
C ASN A 47 -22.06 -24.28 2.00
N LYS A 48 -22.72 -23.79 3.06
CA LYS A 48 -23.49 -22.54 3.05
C LYS A 48 -23.12 -21.70 4.26
N HIS A 49 -22.72 -20.46 4.01
CA HIS A 49 -22.24 -19.55 5.05
C HIS A 49 -22.82 -18.15 4.84
N ILE A 50 -22.98 -17.41 5.93
CA ILE A 50 -23.44 -16.01 5.90
C ILE A 50 -22.41 -15.16 6.64
N ILE A 51 -21.90 -14.12 5.97
CA ILE A 51 -21.14 -13.04 6.59
C ILE A 51 -22.07 -11.85 6.78
N ILE A 52 -22.10 -11.30 7.99
CA ILE A 52 -22.79 -10.05 8.33
C ILE A 52 -21.70 -9.03 8.68
N ALA A 53 -21.63 -7.95 7.91
CA ALA A 53 -20.76 -6.82 8.20
C ALA A 53 -21.51 -5.76 9.01
N ASP A 54 -20.77 -4.91 9.70
CA ASP A 54 -21.35 -3.81 10.48
C ASP A 54 -22.20 -2.92 9.56
N LYS A 55 -23.39 -2.54 10.04
CA LYS A 55 -24.31 -1.68 9.28
C LYS A 55 -23.75 -0.29 8.98
N ARG A 56 -22.72 0.13 9.71
CA ARG A 56 -22.03 1.43 9.53
C ARG A 56 -20.90 1.35 8.50
N LEU A 57 -20.62 0.16 7.95
CA LEU A 57 -19.65 -0.01 6.88
C LEU A 57 -20.23 0.59 5.60
N ASP A 58 -19.54 1.56 5.02
CA ASP A 58 -19.94 2.20 3.76
C ASP A 58 -19.96 1.20 2.59
N ASN A 59 -20.63 1.59 1.50
CA ASN A 59 -20.75 0.71 0.33
C ASN A 59 -19.38 0.38 -0.30
N GLU A 60 -18.44 1.30 -0.31
CA GLU A 60 -17.14 1.11 -0.97
C GLU A 60 -16.34 -0.01 -0.28
N LEU A 61 -16.16 0.09 1.03
CA LEU A 61 -15.50 -0.94 1.83
C LEU A 61 -16.29 -2.26 1.80
N PHE A 62 -17.62 -2.21 1.77
CA PHE A 62 -18.42 -3.41 1.62
C PHE A 62 -18.19 -4.09 0.27
N PHE A 63 -18.07 -3.33 -0.82
CA PHE A 63 -17.77 -3.87 -2.15
C PHE A 63 -16.37 -4.48 -2.22
N PHE A 64 -15.37 -3.86 -1.58
CA PHE A 64 -14.04 -4.45 -1.42
C PHE A 64 -14.09 -5.77 -0.65
N LEU A 65 -14.87 -5.84 0.44
CA LEU A 65 -15.06 -7.08 1.19
C LEU A 65 -15.66 -8.17 0.29
N VAL A 66 -16.72 -7.85 -0.46
CA VAL A 66 -17.39 -8.80 -1.37
C VAL A 66 -16.40 -9.38 -2.38
N ASN A 67 -15.59 -8.54 -3.02
CA ASN A 67 -14.60 -8.98 -3.99
C ASN A 67 -13.46 -9.77 -3.35
N TYR A 68 -12.94 -9.32 -2.21
CA TYR A 68 -11.88 -10.03 -1.50
C TYR A 68 -12.32 -11.42 -1.02
N ILE A 69 -13.57 -11.57 -0.58
CA ILE A 69 -14.10 -12.89 -0.22
C ILE A 69 -14.21 -13.80 -1.45
N LYS A 70 -14.48 -13.29 -2.66
CA LYS A 70 -14.43 -14.13 -3.86
C LYS A 70 -12.99 -14.51 -4.24
N PHE A 71 -12.05 -13.57 -4.09
CA PHE A 71 -10.67 -13.70 -4.56
C PHE A 71 -9.64 -13.37 -3.45
N PRO A 72 -9.56 -14.16 -2.37
CA PRO A 72 -8.64 -13.89 -1.28
C PRO A 72 -7.18 -14.15 -1.66
N ILE A 73 -6.25 -13.48 -0.98
CA ILE A 73 -4.81 -13.66 -1.20
C ILE A 73 -4.34 -14.94 -0.50
N LYS A 74 -3.72 -15.87 -1.24
CA LYS A 74 -3.12 -17.12 -0.72
C LYS A 74 -4.12 -18.02 0.02
N ILE A 75 -5.39 -17.99 -0.39
CA ILE A 75 -6.42 -18.93 0.05
C ILE A 75 -7.09 -19.51 -1.19
N GLU A 76 -7.05 -20.83 -1.34
CA GLU A 76 -7.65 -21.51 -2.48
C GLU A 76 -8.99 -22.12 -2.06
N TYR A 77 -10.06 -21.65 -2.70
CA TYR A 77 -11.38 -22.28 -2.66
C TYR A 77 -12.18 -21.91 -3.90
N ASN A 78 -13.26 -22.66 -4.14
CA ASN A 78 -14.27 -22.29 -5.11
C ASN A 78 -15.56 -21.92 -4.36
N ILE A 79 -16.00 -20.67 -4.50
CA ILE A 79 -17.22 -20.16 -3.89
C ILE A 79 -18.05 -19.39 -4.89
N ASN A 80 -19.36 -19.39 -4.68
CA ASN A 80 -20.30 -18.46 -5.28
C ASN A 80 -20.88 -17.60 -4.17
N LEU A 81 -21.05 -16.31 -4.43
CA LEU A 81 -21.59 -15.39 -3.45
C LEU A 81 -22.59 -14.42 -4.05
N LYS A 82 -23.54 -14.01 -3.22
CA LYS A 82 -24.45 -12.89 -3.45
C LYS A 82 -24.45 -12.05 -2.19
N ALA A 83 -24.23 -10.75 -2.33
CA ALA A 83 -24.24 -9.82 -1.21
C ALA A 83 -25.43 -8.88 -1.31
N TYR A 84 -25.81 -8.29 -0.18
CA TYR A 84 -27.02 -7.49 -0.03
C TYR A 84 -26.72 -6.28 0.83
N THR A 85 -27.09 -5.11 0.34
CA THR A 85 -26.87 -3.83 1.01
C THR A 85 -27.96 -2.82 0.62
N ILE A 86 -27.91 -1.64 1.24
CA ILE A 86 -28.65 -0.46 0.85
C ILE A 86 -27.64 0.47 0.18
N LEU A 87 -27.94 0.94 -1.03
CA LEU A 87 -27.05 1.84 -1.78
C LEU A 87 -27.11 3.25 -1.19
N GLU A 88 -25.97 3.94 -1.15
CA GLU A 88 -25.79 5.31 -0.66
C GLU A 88 -25.64 6.31 -1.82
N SER A 89 -25.26 5.85 -3.02
CA SER A 89 -24.92 6.67 -4.20
C SER A 89 -26.14 7.02 -5.08
N HIS A 90 -26.04 7.01 -6.42
CA HIS A 90 -27.12 7.36 -7.37
C HIS A 90 -28.48 6.67 -7.12
N PHE A 91 -28.50 5.66 -6.25
CA PHE A 91 -29.64 4.86 -5.84
C PHE A 91 -29.86 4.92 -4.32
N THR A 92 -29.59 6.07 -3.69
CA THR A 92 -29.64 6.24 -2.23
C THR A 92 -30.92 5.64 -1.64
N GLY A 93 -30.78 4.74 -0.68
CA GLY A 93 -31.88 4.09 0.01
C GLY A 93 -32.46 2.87 -0.69
N LYS A 94 -32.06 2.54 -1.93
CA LYS A 94 -32.52 1.33 -2.59
C LYS A 94 -31.77 0.10 -2.10
N GLN A 95 -32.52 -0.98 -1.93
CA GLN A 95 -31.98 -2.30 -1.69
C GLN A 95 -31.29 -2.82 -2.95
N ALA A 96 -30.11 -3.40 -2.78
CA ALA A 96 -29.34 -3.93 -3.90
C ALA A 96 -28.75 -5.30 -3.59
N MET A 97 -28.71 -6.14 -4.62
CA MET A 97 -27.98 -7.39 -4.67
C MET A 97 -26.65 -7.18 -5.39
N ILE A 98 -25.55 -7.39 -4.67
CA ILE A 98 -24.19 -7.29 -5.18
C ILE A 98 -23.72 -8.67 -5.65
N PHE A 99 -23.12 -8.71 -6.84
CA PHE A 99 -22.57 -9.93 -7.43
C PHE A 99 -21.30 -9.63 -8.24
N ILE A 100 -20.53 -10.67 -8.49
CA ILE A 100 -19.33 -10.61 -9.34
C ILE A 100 -19.67 -11.36 -10.62
N ASN A 101 -19.56 -10.67 -11.75
CA ASN A 101 -19.84 -11.26 -13.05
C ASN A 101 -18.67 -12.15 -13.46
N GLU A 102 -18.92 -13.45 -13.66
CA GLU A 102 -17.88 -14.43 -14.01
C GLU A 102 -17.27 -14.20 -15.39
N ASN A 103 -18.00 -13.52 -16.28
CA ASN A 103 -17.53 -13.16 -17.62
C ASN A 103 -16.72 -11.86 -17.63
N ASP A 104 -16.70 -11.13 -16.52
CA ASP A 104 -15.94 -9.89 -16.41
C ASP A 104 -14.47 -10.19 -16.18
N LYS A 105 -13.62 -9.67 -17.07
CA LYS A 105 -12.16 -9.84 -17.01
C LYS A 105 -11.49 -8.73 -16.19
N GLU A 106 -12.24 -7.70 -15.83
CA GLU A 106 -11.78 -6.65 -14.94
C GLU A 106 -12.01 -7.16 -13.52
N PHE A 107 -10.95 -7.60 -12.84
CA PHE A 107 -11.03 -8.21 -11.50
C PHE A 107 -11.36 -7.21 -10.38
N ASP A 108 -11.26 -5.91 -10.66
CA ASP A 108 -11.40 -4.80 -9.70
C ASP A 108 -12.76 -4.09 -9.79
N ASN A 109 -13.84 -4.88 -9.84
CA ASN A 109 -15.20 -4.35 -9.83
C ASN A 109 -16.19 -5.27 -9.12
N VAL A 110 -17.35 -4.69 -8.82
CA VAL A 110 -18.56 -5.42 -8.45
C VAL A 110 -19.74 -4.88 -9.23
N ASN A 111 -20.77 -5.72 -9.39
CA ASN A 111 -22.02 -5.32 -10.00
C ASN A 111 -23.11 -5.29 -8.92
N ALA A 112 -24.01 -4.32 -8.99
CA ALA A 112 -25.17 -4.17 -8.12
C ALA A 112 -26.44 -4.19 -8.96
N VAL A 113 -27.42 -5.01 -8.59
CA VAL A 113 -28.78 -4.99 -9.14
C VAL A 113 -29.70 -4.42 -8.07
N ALA A 114 -30.35 -3.30 -8.36
CA ALA A 114 -31.36 -2.72 -7.48
C ALA A 114 -32.71 -3.46 -7.60
N THR A 115 -33.63 -3.23 -6.67
CA THR A 115 -34.94 -3.91 -6.64
C THR A 115 -35.85 -3.64 -7.85
N ASP A 116 -35.58 -2.58 -8.61
CA ASP A 116 -36.21 -2.27 -9.89
C ASP A 116 -35.51 -2.92 -11.10
N ASN A 117 -34.51 -3.77 -10.84
CA ASN A 117 -33.63 -4.43 -11.80
C ASN A 117 -32.72 -3.48 -12.59
N GLU A 118 -32.50 -2.25 -12.10
CA GLU A 118 -31.42 -1.42 -12.64
C GLU A 118 -30.07 -1.95 -12.18
N ILE A 119 -29.11 -2.02 -13.11
CA ILE A 119 -27.80 -2.64 -12.89
C ILE A 119 -26.70 -1.60 -13.00
N LEU A 120 -25.84 -1.60 -12.00
CA LEU A 120 -24.67 -0.75 -11.91
C LEU A 120 -23.43 -1.60 -11.79
N LYS A 121 -22.39 -1.18 -12.50
CA LYS A 121 -21.03 -1.65 -12.26
C LYS A 121 -20.27 -0.57 -11.52
N PHE A 122 -19.68 -0.96 -10.39
CA PHE A 122 -18.83 -0.12 -9.57
C PHE A 122 -17.39 -0.57 -9.76
N ASP A 123 -16.53 0.33 -10.20
CA ASP A 123 -15.09 0.11 -10.16
C ASP A 123 -14.52 0.54 -8.81
N PHE A 124 -13.36 0.00 -8.45
CA PHE A 124 -12.66 0.36 -7.21
C PHE A 124 -11.94 1.71 -7.28
N GLY A 125 -12.09 2.44 -8.39
CA GLY A 125 -11.67 3.84 -8.53
C GLY A 125 -12.79 4.83 -8.20
N GLY A 126 -13.95 4.35 -7.72
CA GLY A 126 -15.08 5.17 -7.29
C GLY A 126 -16.03 5.60 -8.42
N LYS A 127 -15.85 5.10 -9.65
CA LYS A 127 -16.79 5.37 -10.74
C LYS A 127 -17.86 4.29 -10.76
N SER A 128 -19.08 4.71 -11.11
CA SER A 128 -20.19 3.80 -11.37
C SER A 128 -20.73 4.01 -12.77
N LYS A 129 -21.14 2.92 -13.42
CA LYS A 129 -21.75 2.95 -14.74
C LYS A 129 -22.97 2.05 -14.79
N GLN A 130 -24.06 2.57 -15.34
CA GLN A 130 -25.26 1.77 -15.60
C GLN A 130 -25.01 0.79 -16.76
N ILE A 131 -25.45 -0.45 -16.58
CA ILE A 131 -25.35 -1.52 -17.57
C ILE A 131 -26.76 -1.90 -18.00
N ASN A 132 -27.01 -1.85 -19.31
CA ASN A 132 -28.34 -2.14 -19.88
C ASN A 132 -28.49 -3.60 -20.35
N ASN A 133 -27.45 -4.43 -20.24
CA ASN A 133 -27.42 -5.80 -20.75
C ASN A 133 -26.87 -6.78 -19.69
N SER A 134 -27.72 -7.21 -18.78
CA SER A 134 -27.40 -8.36 -17.93
C SER A 134 -28.68 -9.14 -17.64
N ASP A 135 -28.62 -10.45 -17.81
CA ASP A 135 -29.73 -11.37 -17.50
C ASP A 135 -29.92 -11.57 -15.98
N VAL A 136 -29.10 -10.91 -15.15
CA VAL A 136 -29.15 -10.99 -13.70
C VAL A 136 -30.23 -10.05 -13.17
N ILE A 137 -31.29 -10.63 -12.61
CA ILE A 137 -32.36 -9.92 -11.90
C ILE A 137 -32.12 -9.93 -10.39
N PHE A 138 -32.73 -8.98 -9.69
CA PHE A 138 -32.71 -8.97 -8.23
C PHE A 138 -33.43 -10.22 -7.69
N THR A 139 -32.72 -11.02 -6.90
CA THR A 139 -33.28 -12.19 -6.22
C THR A 139 -33.04 -12.09 -4.73
N LEU A 140 -33.95 -12.62 -3.92
CA LEU A 140 -33.72 -12.78 -2.48
C LEU A 140 -32.76 -13.95 -2.20
N PRO A 141 -32.10 -13.97 -1.03
CA PRO A 141 -31.16 -15.04 -0.67
C PRO A 141 -31.84 -16.40 -0.54
N ASP A 142 -31.12 -17.45 -0.94
CA ASP A 142 -31.62 -18.83 -1.00
C ASP A 142 -31.68 -19.55 0.37
N PHE A 143 -31.21 -18.91 1.44
CA PHE A 143 -31.18 -19.43 2.80
C PHE A 143 -31.15 -18.29 3.83
N GLN A 144 -31.44 -18.58 5.10
CA GLN A 144 -31.62 -17.54 6.12
C GLN A 144 -30.67 -17.72 7.31
N LEU A 145 -30.48 -16.65 8.08
CA LEU A 145 -29.62 -16.65 9.28
C LEU A 145 -30.16 -17.58 10.37
N SER A 146 -31.49 -17.74 10.46
CA SER A 146 -32.16 -18.65 11.40
C SER A 146 -31.67 -20.09 11.30
N ASP A 147 -31.09 -20.46 10.16
CA ASP A 147 -30.63 -21.80 9.87
C ASP A 147 -29.25 -22.09 10.50
N SER A 148 -28.57 -21.06 11.03
CA SER A 148 -27.26 -21.19 11.66
C SER A 148 -27.35 -21.51 13.15
N LYS A 149 -26.48 -22.41 13.62
CA LYS A 149 -26.41 -22.82 15.04
C LYS A 149 -25.31 -22.12 15.85
N HIS A 150 -24.32 -21.54 15.19
CA HIS A 150 -23.15 -20.93 15.82
C HIS A 150 -22.70 -19.71 15.03
N SER A 151 -22.18 -18.69 15.69
CA SER A 151 -21.59 -17.52 15.03
C SER A 151 -20.19 -17.27 15.56
N LYS A 152 -19.26 -16.89 14.68
CA LYS A 152 -17.98 -16.31 15.09
C LYS A 152 -18.05 -14.81 14.87
N ILE A 153 -17.85 -14.07 15.95
CA ILE A 153 -17.70 -12.62 15.92
C ILE A 153 -16.22 -12.29 15.73
N ILE A 154 -15.93 -11.41 14.78
CA ILE A 154 -14.61 -10.90 14.47
C ILE A 154 -14.70 -9.37 14.53
N LYS A 155 -13.78 -8.76 15.26
CA LYS A 155 -13.65 -7.30 15.35
C LYS A 155 -12.32 -6.87 14.75
N PRO A 156 -12.25 -5.69 14.13
CA PRO A 156 -10.96 -5.07 13.86
C PRO A 156 -10.18 -5.00 15.16
N LYS A 157 -8.88 -5.29 15.09
CA LYS A 157 -8.02 -5.04 16.25
C LYS A 157 -7.99 -3.53 16.42
N GLU A 158 -8.15 -3.04 17.65
CA GLU A 158 -7.79 -1.66 17.95
C GLU A 158 -6.40 -1.43 17.38
N LYS A 159 -6.25 -0.32 16.65
CA LYS A 159 -4.96 0.15 16.21
C LYS A 159 -4.14 0.27 17.49
N LYS A 160 -3.33 -0.76 17.80
CA LYS A 160 -2.21 -0.57 18.70
C LYS A 160 -1.50 0.59 18.07
N ASN A 161 -1.49 1.74 18.75
CA ASN A 161 -0.44 2.71 18.51
C ASN A 161 0.80 1.84 18.40
N TYR A 162 1.39 1.80 17.21
CA TYR A 162 2.68 1.17 17.04
C TYR A 162 3.63 2.08 17.84
N ASN A 163 3.61 1.95 19.17
CA ASN A 163 4.82 1.85 19.93
C ASN A 163 5.53 0.71 19.25
N THR A 164 6.39 1.08 18.30
CA THR A 164 7.35 0.24 17.62
C THR A 164 7.76 -0.88 18.56
N ASN A 165 7.23 -2.08 18.34
CA ASN A 165 7.75 -3.27 18.97
C ASN A 165 9.24 -3.27 18.63
N ASP A 166 10.10 -3.38 19.64
CA ASP A 166 11.57 -3.46 19.50
C ASP A 166 11.99 -4.45 18.39
N ASN A 167 11.17 -5.49 18.15
CA ASN A 167 11.40 -6.50 17.10
C ASN A 167 11.26 -5.96 15.66
N THR A 168 10.30 -5.08 15.39
CA THR A 168 10.11 -4.48 14.05
C THR A 168 11.15 -3.41 13.76
N GLU A 169 11.49 -2.60 14.77
CA GLU A 169 12.56 -1.60 14.66
C GLU A 169 13.94 -2.28 14.49
N SER A 170 14.14 -3.43 15.15
CA SER A 170 15.33 -4.28 14.98
C SER A 170 15.44 -4.82 13.55
N SER A 171 14.33 -5.26 12.94
CA SER A 171 14.31 -5.79 11.56
C SER A 171 14.63 -4.73 10.50
N ALA A 172 14.00 -3.56 10.56
CA ALA A 172 14.30 -2.46 9.61
C ALA A 172 15.75 -1.98 9.74
N SER A 173 16.25 -1.88 10.98
CA SER A 173 17.66 -1.57 11.28
C SER A 173 18.62 -2.64 10.74
N PHE A 174 18.22 -3.90 10.76
CA PHE A 174 19.01 -5.02 10.22
C PHE A 174 19.06 -5.00 8.69
N GLN A 175 17.92 -4.79 8.02
CA GLN A 175 17.85 -4.64 6.57
C GLN A 175 18.74 -3.48 6.09
N LEU A 176 18.67 -2.33 6.76
CA LEU A 176 19.54 -1.19 6.45
C LEU A 176 21.04 -1.52 6.65
N ASN A 177 21.40 -2.28 7.68
CA ASN A 177 22.79 -2.71 7.87
C ASN A 177 23.28 -3.58 6.69
N ILE A 178 22.43 -4.45 6.14
CA ILE A 178 22.76 -5.26 4.96
C ILE A 178 23.01 -4.36 3.75
N ILE A 179 22.11 -3.40 3.49
CA ILE A 179 22.25 -2.43 2.39
C ILE A 179 23.57 -1.66 2.52
N ILE A 180 23.87 -1.15 3.72
CA ILE A 180 25.12 -0.44 4.02
C ILE A 180 26.33 -1.35 3.78
N ALA A 181 26.30 -2.59 4.26
CA ALA A 181 27.40 -3.53 4.09
C ALA A 181 27.67 -3.82 2.60
N ILE A 182 26.62 -4.00 1.80
CA ILE A 182 26.75 -4.19 0.35
C ILE A 182 27.38 -2.96 -0.30
N CYS A 183 26.89 -1.75 0.02
CA CYS A 183 27.46 -0.51 -0.51
C CYS A 183 28.95 -0.39 -0.18
N VAL A 184 29.33 -0.64 1.08
CA VAL A 184 30.72 -0.58 1.55
C VAL A 184 31.58 -1.64 0.85
N MET A 185 31.09 -2.87 0.69
CA MET A 185 31.82 -3.92 -0.02
C MET A 185 32.07 -3.54 -1.49
N ILE A 186 31.07 -2.97 -2.17
CA ILE A 186 31.24 -2.49 -3.56
C ILE A 186 32.29 -1.38 -3.58
N LEU A 187 32.20 -0.37 -2.70
CA LEU A 187 33.19 0.72 -2.65
C LEU A 187 34.61 0.20 -2.41
N ILE A 188 34.79 -0.73 -1.46
CA ILE A 188 36.10 -1.35 -1.19
C ILE A 188 36.60 -2.13 -2.41
N ALA A 189 35.75 -2.96 -3.03
CA ALA A 189 36.13 -3.74 -4.20
C ALA A 189 36.54 -2.82 -5.37
N THR A 190 35.88 -1.68 -5.53
CA THR A 190 36.19 -0.73 -6.60
C THR A 190 37.51 -0.02 -6.38
N ALA A 191 37.80 0.36 -5.13
CA ALA A 191 39.07 0.96 -4.75
C ALA A 191 40.25 -0.01 -4.93
N LEU A 192 40.04 -1.31 -4.72
CA LEU A 192 41.09 -2.33 -4.78
C LEU A 192 41.32 -2.93 -6.18
N PHE A 193 40.27 -3.12 -6.98
CA PHE A 193 40.34 -3.98 -8.18
C PHE A 193 39.94 -3.31 -9.50
N SER A 194 39.41 -2.08 -9.48
CA SER A 194 38.80 -1.53 -10.70
C SER A 194 39.18 -0.08 -11.02
N HIS A 195 40.46 0.14 -11.33
CA HIS A 195 40.92 1.45 -11.81
C HIS A 195 40.21 1.93 -13.09
N LYS A 196 39.82 1.01 -13.99
CA LYS A 196 39.20 1.38 -15.28
C LYS A 196 37.72 1.76 -15.18
N ASN A 197 36.97 1.13 -14.27
CA ASN A 197 35.52 1.36 -14.11
C ASN A 197 35.19 2.09 -12.79
N PHE A 198 36.20 2.73 -12.18
CA PHE A 198 36.10 3.38 -10.88
C PHE A 198 34.91 4.36 -10.79
N SER A 199 34.76 5.23 -11.79
CA SER A 199 33.68 6.21 -11.87
C SER A 199 32.29 5.56 -11.92
N LEU A 200 32.12 4.57 -12.82
CA LEU A 200 30.86 3.85 -13.01
C LEU A 200 30.35 3.21 -11.72
N TYR A 201 31.22 2.53 -10.96
CA TYR A 201 30.79 1.85 -9.76
C TYR A 201 30.46 2.81 -8.61
N ASN A 202 31.18 3.92 -8.48
CA ASN A 202 30.83 4.96 -7.52
C ASN A 202 29.44 5.55 -7.83
N ILE A 203 29.19 5.86 -9.11
CA ILE A 203 27.87 6.30 -9.58
C ILE A 203 26.79 5.27 -9.23
N LEU A 204 27.04 3.98 -9.50
CA LEU A 204 26.10 2.91 -9.18
C LEU A 204 25.80 2.81 -7.68
N VAL A 205 26.80 2.97 -6.81
CA VAL A 205 26.58 2.96 -5.35
C VAL A 205 25.76 4.17 -4.93
N PHE A 206 26.11 5.39 -5.37
CA PHE A 206 25.39 6.59 -4.95
C PHE A 206 23.95 6.62 -5.47
N VAL A 207 23.75 6.35 -6.75
CA VAL A 207 22.41 6.28 -7.36
C VAL A 207 21.62 5.12 -6.78
N GLY A 208 22.24 3.93 -6.70
CA GLY A 208 21.60 2.73 -6.18
C GLY A 208 21.16 2.91 -4.74
N TYR A 209 22.01 3.45 -3.88
CA TYR A 209 21.66 3.75 -2.49
C TYR A 209 20.54 4.81 -2.40
N GLY A 210 20.63 5.90 -3.17
CA GLY A 210 19.58 6.92 -3.21
C GLY A 210 18.21 6.37 -3.66
N LEU A 211 18.20 5.55 -4.71
CA LEU A 211 16.99 4.89 -5.21
C LEU A 211 16.43 3.87 -4.20
N LEU A 212 17.30 3.12 -3.51
CA LEU A 212 16.87 2.21 -2.45
C LEU A 212 16.22 2.96 -1.29
N LEU A 213 16.79 4.09 -0.86
CA LEU A 213 16.14 4.93 0.16
C LEU A 213 14.79 5.48 -0.29
N PHE A 214 14.62 5.74 -1.59
CA PHE A 214 13.37 6.20 -2.17
C PHE A 214 12.32 5.06 -2.26
N GLY A 215 12.72 3.88 -2.71
CA GLY A 215 11.85 2.71 -2.87
C GLY A 215 11.46 2.10 -1.54
N GLU A 216 12.43 1.85 -0.66
CA GLU A 216 12.23 1.27 0.68
C GLU A 216 11.86 2.36 1.69
N TYR A 217 10.89 3.20 1.33
CA TYR A 217 10.49 4.36 2.13
C TYR A 217 10.03 3.96 3.55
N GLU A 218 9.43 2.79 3.70
CA GLU A 218 8.98 2.25 4.99
C GLU A 218 10.14 2.14 6.01
N LEU A 219 11.36 1.82 5.54
CA LEU A 219 12.54 1.80 6.42
C LEU A 219 12.79 3.14 7.09
N LEU A 220 12.52 4.23 6.38
CA LEU A 220 12.75 5.61 6.84
C LEU A 220 11.65 6.11 7.78
N GLN A 221 10.58 5.33 7.96
CA GLN A 221 9.55 5.65 8.94
C GLN A 221 10.06 5.43 10.37
N HIS A 222 11.01 4.51 10.56
CA HIS A 222 11.60 4.14 11.85
C HIS A 222 12.74 5.08 12.26
N PRO A 223 12.72 5.68 13.48
CA PRO A 223 13.71 6.67 13.90
C PRO A 223 15.17 6.18 13.90
N LYS A 224 15.44 4.96 14.39
CA LYS A 224 16.81 4.38 14.40
C LYS A 224 17.34 4.14 12.98
N ALA A 225 16.51 3.57 12.10
CA ALA A 225 16.89 3.31 10.72
C ALA A 225 17.12 4.63 9.96
N TYR A 226 16.22 5.62 10.11
CA TYR A 226 16.42 6.96 9.55
C TYR A 226 17.75 7.59 10.01
N LYS A 227 18.04 7.54 11.32
CA LYS A 227 19.30 8.11 11.86
C LYS A 227 20.52 7.42 11.26
N LYS A 228 20.51 6.09 11.13
CA LYS A 228 21.59 5.34 10.49
C LYS A 228 21.76 5.69 9.02
N ALA A 229 20.65 5.77 8.28
CA ALA A 229 20.66 6.14 6.87
C ALA A 229 21.24 7.55 6.68
N LEU A 230 20.88 8.49 7.57
CA LEU A 230 21.42 9.85 7.55
C LEU A 230 22.93 9.87 7.83
N VAL A 231 23.39 9.16 8.86
CA VAL A 231 24.83 9.06 9.18
C VAL A 231 25.60 8.46 8.02
N PHE A 232 25.10 7.37 7.43
CA PHE A 232 25.77 6.73 6.30
C PHE A 232 25.76 7.62 5.04
N SER A 233 24.66 8.32 4.78
CA SER A 233 24.57 9.31 3.69
C SER A 233 25.61 10.42 3.86
N VAL A 234 25.83 10.91 5.08
CA VAL A 234 26.88 11.91 5.36
C VAL A 234 28.27 11.32 5.13
N ILE A 235 28.51 10.06 5.51
CA ILE A 235 29.78 9.38 5.22
C ILE A 235 30.00 9.27 3.70
N LEU A 236 28.97 8.91 2.92
CA LEU A 236 29.04 8.86 1.47
C LEU A 236 29.33 10.23 0.85
N ALA A 237 28.70 11.30 1.36
CA ALA A 237 28.97 12.66 0.93
C ALA A 237 30.42 13.09 1.22
N ILE A 238 30.93 12.79 2.41
CA ILE A 238 32.35 13.03 2.77
C ILE A 238 33.27 12.24 1.83
N TYR A 239 32.94 10.99 1.55
CA TYR A 239 33.69 10.17 0.61
C TYR A 239 33.68 10.76 -0.81
N GLY A 240 32.54 11.24 -1.31
CA GLY A 240 32.46 11.95 -2.59
C GLY A 240 33.31 13.23 -2.64
N ILE A 241 33.36 14.00 -1.55
CA ILE A 241 34.26 15.17 -1.43
C ILE A 241 35.73 14.74 -1.50
N ILE A 242 36.12 13.66 -0.82
CA ILE A 242 37.48 13.13 -0.89
C ILE A 242 37.82 12.70 -2.33
N LEU A 243 36.88 12.05 -3.02
CA LEU A 243 37.07 11.68 -4.42
C LEU A 243 37.22 12.90 -5.32
N LEU A 244 36.43 13.95 -5.12
CA LEU A 244 36.56 15.22 -5.86
C LEU A 244 37.98 15.80 -5.72
N LEU A 245 38.54 15.76 -4.50
CA LEU A 245 39.85 16.35 -4.19
C LEU A 245 41.05 15.50 -4.65
N ILE A 246 40.94 14.17 -4.56
CA ILE A 246 42.12 13.28 -4.69
C ILE A 246 42.12 12.47 -5.99
N SER A 247 40.96 12.21 -6.60
CA SER A 247 40.91 11.29 -7.75
C SER A 247 41.60 11.86 -8.99
N HIS A 248 42.19 10.97 -9.80
CA HIS A 248 42.77 11.29 -11.11
C HIS A 248 41.78 11.04 -12.27
N THR A 249 40.48 10.97 -11.98
CA THR A 249 39.43 10.80 -13.00
C THR A 249 39.19 12.09 -13.79
N ASP A 250 38.49 11.99 -14.90
CA ASP A 250 38.03 13.14 -15.69
C ASP A 250 37.24 14.14 -14.82
N GLU A 251 37.39 15.44 -15.06
CA GLU A 251 36.74 16.50 -14.29
C GLU A 251 35.21 16.35 -14.30
N LYS A 252 34.63 15.99 -15.45
CA LYS A 252 33.18 15.77 -15.57
C LYS A 252 32.69 14.63 -14.68
N ASP A 253 33.47 13.55 -14.58
CA ASP A 253 33.13 12.41 -13.74
C ASP A 253 33.20 12.78 -12.25
N LYS A 254 34.17 13.60 -11.86
CA LYS A 254 34.31 14.07 -10.47
C LYS A 254 33.10 14.87 -10.01
N ASP A 255 32.63 15.78 -10.84
CA ASP A 255 31.46 16.59 -10.53
C ASP A 255 30.20 15.73 -10.37
N ILE A 256 29.98 14.80 -11.31
CA ILE A 256 28.85 13.87 -11.24
C ILE A 256 28.90 13.04 -9.96
N ILE A 257 30.06 12.46 -9.64
CA ILE A 257 30.28 11.66 -8.42
C ILE A 257 29.99 12.52 -7.17
N PHE A 258 30.48 13.75 -7.13
CA PHE A 258 30.27 14.67 -6.02
C PHE A 258 28.77 14.96 -5.80
N TYR A 259 28.03 15.42 -6.82
CA TYR A 259 26.61 15.70 -6.66
C TYR A 259 25.79 14.46 -6.32
N LEU A 260 26.09 13.31 -6.93
CA LEU A 260 25.40 12.07 -6.62
C LEU A 260 25.66 11.61 -5.19
N SER A 261 26.86 11.80 -4.65
CA SER A 261 27.19 11.49 -3.25
C SER A 261 26.39 12.34 -2.24
N LEU A 262 26.00 13.56 -2.63
CA LEU A 262 25.19 14.45 -1.80
C LEU A 262 23.70 14.10 -1.85
N SER A 263 23.25 13.44 -2.92
CA SER A 263 21.85 13.16 -3.17
C SER A 263 21.12 12.46 -2.01
N PRO A 264 21.69 11.43 -1.34
CA PRO A 264 20.98 10.74 -0.25
C PRO A 264 20.83 11.63 0.99
N VAL A 265 21.81 12.51 1.26
CA VAL A 265 21.73 13.47 2.38
C VAL A 265 20.61 14.47 2.13
N ILE A 266 20.60 15.08 0.95
CA ILE A 266 19.59 16.06 0.56
C ILE A 266 18.20 15.45 0.60
N PHE A 267 18.05 14.24 0.05
CA PHE A 267 16.80 13.48 0.10
C PHE A 267 16.30 13.31 1.54
N LEU A 268 17.15 12.82 2.45
CA LEU A 268 16.76 12.59 3.84
C LEU A 268 16.40 13.90 4.56
N LEU A 269 17.14 14.99 4.31
CA LEU A 269 16.85 16.31 4.88
C LEU A 269 15.47 16.84 4.48
N TYR A 270 15.03 16.58 3.24
CA TYR A 270 13.67 16.92 2.79
C TYR A 270 12.62 15.93 3.27
N GLN A 271 12.96 14.64 3.33
CA GLN A 271 12.02 13.57 3.66
C GLN A 271 11.32 13.81 5.00
N LYS A 272 12.09 14.09 6.06
CA LYS A 272 11.52 14.22 7.41
C LYS A 272 10.52 15.38 7.56
N PRO A 273 10.84 16.63 7.17
CA PRO A 273 9.89 17.74 7.29
C PRO A 273 8.68 17.59 6.37
N ILE A 274 8.86 17.06 5.16
CA ILE A 274 7.74 16.87 4.22
C ILE A 274 6.81 15.77 4.75
N ARG A 275 7.36 14.67 5.27
CA ARG A 275 6.59 13.59 5.93
C ARG A 275 5.74 14.15 7.08
N GLN A 276 6.33 14.96 7.96
CA GLN A 276 5.60 15.57 9.08
C GLN A 276 4.43 16.43 8.62
N LYS A 277 4.63 17.26 7.58
CA LYS A 277 3.55 18.04 6.98
C LYS A 277 2.48 17.17 6.33
N PHE A 278 2.89 16.10 5.64
CA PHE A 278 1.97 15.16 5.00
C PHE A 278 1.06 14.49 6.04
N ILE A 279 1.63 13.95 7.12
CA ILE A 279 0.87 13.33 8.22
C ILE A 279 -0.10 14.35 8.84
N ALA A 280 0.34 15.60 9.03
CA ALA A 280 -0.52 16.65 9.57
C ALA A 280 -1.70 17.00 8.66
N LEU A 281 -1.53 16.93 7.34
CA LEU A 281 -2.58 17.25 6.35
C LEU A 281 -3.54 16.09 6.09
N TYR A 282 -3.02 14.87 6.02
CA TYR A 282 -3.79 13.70 5.55
C TYR A 282 -4.08 12.67 6.65
N GLY A 283 -3.53 12.82 7.86
CA GLY A 283 -3.77 11.92 8.98
C GLY A 283 -3.21 10.51 8.80
N LYS A 284 -2.36 10.27 7.79
CA LYS A 284 -1.77 8.97 7.45
C LYS A 284 -0.30 9.11 7.05
N GLU A 285 0.45 8.01 7.12
CA GLU A 285 1.81 7.92 6.57
C GLU A 285 1.75 7.84 5.03
N PRO A 286 2.69 8.49 4.33
CA PRO A 286 2.81 8.32 2.88
C PRO A 286 3.42 6.94 2.56
N ILE A 287 2.88 6.27 1.55
CA ILE A 287 3.37 4.99 1.05
C ILE A 287 3.73 5.18 -0.42
N ILE A 288 5.03 5.36 -0.70
CA ILE A 288 5.51 5.68 -2.05
C ILE A 288 5.27 4.53 -3.04
N GLU A 289 5.13 3.28 -2.56
CA GLU A 289 4.92 2.10 -3.40
C GLU A 289 3.52 2.02 -4.04
N ARG A 290 2.51 2.75 -3.53
CA ARG A 290 1.14 2.66 -4.02
C ARG A 290 0.87 3.73 -5.07
N LEU A 291 1.20 3.42 -6.33
CA LEU A 291 0.95 4.26 -7.52
C LEU A 291 -0.51 4.72 -7.71
N ASN A 292 -1.49 4.14 -6.98
CA ASN A 292 -2.92 4.41 -7.16
C ASN A 292 -3.55 5.34 -6.11
N LYS A 293 -2.77 5.98 -5.22
CA LYS A 293 -3.29 7.00 -4.30
C LYS A 293 -2.69 8.37 -4.62
N ASP A 294 -3.49 9.25 -5.21
CA ASP A 294 -3.08 10.58 -5.69
C ASP A 294 -2.23 11.36 -4.67
N SER A 295 -2.59 11.33 -3.38
CA SER A 295 -1.85 11.99 -2.32
C SER A 295 -0.42 11.47 -2.15
N ASP A 296 -0.25 10.15 -2.24
CA ASP A 296 1.02 9.46 -1.98
C ASP A 296 1.95 9.64 -3.18
N PHE A 297 1.39 9.67 -4.40
CA PHE A 297 2.09 10.02 -5.62
C PHE A 297 2.59 11.48 -5.60
N ILE A 298 1.73 12.43 -5.21
CA ILE A 298 2.11 13.85 -5.07
C ILE A 298 3.24 14.00 -4.05
N TYR A 299 3.16 13.30 -2.91
CA TYR A 299 4.23 13.30 -1.91
C TYR A 299 5.58 12.86 -2.51
N GLY A 300 5.59 11.73 -3.23
CA GLY A 300 6.78 11.21 -3.90
C GLY A 300 7.35 12.19 -4.92
N LEU A 301 6.49 12.80 -5.75
CA LEU A 301 6.90 13.81 -6.73
C LEU A 301 7.51 15.06 -6.08
N VAL A 302 6.92 15.57 -5.01
CA VAL A 302 7.43 16.74 -4.29
C VAL A 302 8.80 16.43 -3.68
N LEU A 303 8.94 15.26 -3.04
CA LEU A 303 10.19 14.84 -2.41
C LEU A 303 11.32 14.66 -3.44
N PHE A 304 11.03 13.96 -4.54
CA PHE A 304 11.98 13.78 -5.64
C PHE A 304 12.33 15.10 -6.31
N GLY A 305 11.32 15.92 -6.63
CA GLY A 305 11.48 17.21 -7.29
C GLY A 305 12.33 18.18 -6.48
N LEU A 306 12.12 18.28 -5.15
CA LEU A 306 12.94 19.13 -4.29
C LEU A 306 14.39 18.64 -4.19
N THR A 307 14.60 17.33 -4.13
CA THR A 307 15.94 16.74 -4.12
C THR A 307 16.68 17.05 -5.41
N ALA A 308 16.05 16.80 -6.57
CA ALA A 308 16.62 17.06 -7.89
C ALA A 308 16.88 18.56 -8.12
N ALA A 309 15.93 19.42 -7.76
CA ALA A 309 16.07 20.87 -7.89
C ALA A 309 17.23 21.40 -7.05
N THR A 310 17.43 20.89 -5.84
CA THR A 310 18.54 21.30 -4.95
C THR A 310 19.89 20.88 -5.51
N LEU A 311 20.00 19.67 -6.05
CA LEU A 311 21.21 19.20 -6.72
C LEU A 311 21.54 20.05 -7.95
N TYR A 312 20.53 20.41 -8.74
CA TYR A 312 20.70 21.28 -9.90
C TYR A 312 21.11 22.71 -9.51
N LEU A 313 20.53 23.27 -8.44
CA LEU A 313 20.93 24.58 -7.92
C LEU A 313 22.38 24.55 -7.40
N LEU A 314 22.78 23.49 -6.71
CA LEU A 314 24.16 23.32 -6.26
C LEU A 314 25.13 23.27 -7.44
N SER A 315 24.79 22.58 -8.54
CA SER A 315 25.65 22.55 -9.72
C SER A 315 25.77 23.89 -10.42
N LEU A 316 24.70 24.68 -10.45
CA LEU A 316 24.75 26.07 -10.92
C LEU A 316 25.63 26.96 -10.05
N VAL A 317 25.54 26.84 -8.72
CA VAL A 317 26.34 27.67 -7.80
C VAL A 317 27.84 27.37 -7.96
N VAL A 318 28.22 26.10 -8.07
CA VAL A 318 29.63 25.71 -8.26
C VAL A 318 30.17 26.15 -9.62
N THR A 319 29.35 26.13 -10.67
CA THR A 319 29.79 26.60 -12.01
C THR A 319 29.85 28.13 -12.14
N LEU A 320 29.16 28.87 -11.26
CA LEU A 320 29.11 30.34 -11.26
C LEU A 320 30.06 30.99 -10.24
N LEU A 321 30.64 30.22 -9.31
CA LEU A 321 31.67 30.69 -8.39
C LEU A 321 33.05 30.63 -9.10
N PRO A 322 33.69 31.79 -9.33
CA PRO A 322 34.96 31.89 -10.08
C PRO A 322 36.16 31.32 -9.33
#